data_AF-A0A940JHK9-F1
#
_entry.id   AF-A0A940JHK9-F1
#
_cell.length_a   1.000
_cell.length_b   1.000
_cell.length_c   1.000
_cell.angle_alpha   90.00
_cell.angle_beta   90.00
_cell.angle_gamma   90.00
#
_symmetry.space_group_name_H-M   'P 1'
#
loop_
_entity.id
_entity.type
_entity.pdbx_description
1 polymer ?
#
loop_
_entity_poly.entity_id
_entity_poly.type
_entity_poly.pdbx_seq_one_letter_code
_entity_poly.pdbx_strand_id
1 'polypeptide(L)'
;MSAVVTSFTRIESTPYERDVDVGFSATLEDPLWFLGRQWQMGEHQGENASSPVWVDYSLASTPIKSYDEKFDPGKMPAEKIVESEIGDWWTMGRRIRIGKLFIGHPSITGKEKFHFHNPPPPYEFFEAFPDGLAIWNKRHELGIEDNEFGDAPPPEIIPSWERSELLYQQTPENSFSTVGKILQVNRHRGGRLDWYSVDAEESGDEGEELLDMRNAIPGPLHYPGAPCSRWWEIEEYGVDSGAYVPDSSHTATSILTELIFSHSDDWFLFPVNGIAGNKISIKSLEVTDSFGRAYNRSDRVEDGTAKWPGLLAPKDWTLFQVDGLEAGELLLWQVAELPLQSLPLERVQFGIDVTNNLYWAVELMIDGRDVNSRVKEEQTDTGELFDPFPPDGETFKPGQIFAYLPAQGIAHYWHPYTYPEEGDKHYLKQMRLPDFSHRIPVPMPKVQAEVLKTEDGEHPHQIQPLAVPQNGIEIRRQWMLARDMFGEPLLWIKRQRTPLLAAPGRRLRFDVMIQTKT
;
A
#
# COMPACT_ATOMS: atom_id res chain seq x y z
N MET A 1 5.67 -62.05 47.81
CA MET A 1 5.87 -60.61 47.60
C MET A 1 4.64 -60.07 46.89
N SER A 2 3.77 -59.31 47.56
CA SER A 2 2.69 -58.60 46.87
C SER A 2 3.22 -57.23 46.45
N ALA A 3 3.28 -56.98 45.15
CA ALA A 3 3.55 -55.65 44.62
C ALA A 3 2.33 -54.76 44.90
N VAL A 4 2.55 -53.63 45.59
CA VAL A 4 1.57 -52.55 45.69
C VAL A 4 1.77 -51.68 44.45
N VAL A 5 0.79 -51.66 43.56
CA VAL A 5 0.74 -50.74 42.43
C VAL A 5 0.05 -49.48 42.90
N THR A 6 0.80 -48.40 43.09
CA THR A 6 0.23 -47.07 43.34
C THR A 6 -0.15 -46.47 41.98
N SER A 7 -1.44 -46.51 41.63
CA SER A 7 -1.95 -45.81 40.47
C SER A 7 -2.41 -44.41 40.88
N PHE A 8 -1.81 -43.38 40.31
CA PHE A 8 -2.35 -42.02 40.41
C PHE A 8 -3.38 -41.83 39.29
N THR A 9 -4.65 -41.70 39.66
CA THR A 9 -5.68 -41.17 38.75
C THR A 9 -5.48 -39.67 38.61
N ARG A 10 -5.65 -39.19 37.38
CA ARG A 10 -5.64 -37.79 36.96
C ARG A 10 -6.19 -36.86 38.05
N ILE A 11 -5.44 -35.80 38.34
CA ILE A 11 -5.90 -34.69 39.18
C ILE A 11 -7.00 -33.99 38.38
N GLU A 12 -8.24 -34.09 38.85
CA GLU A 12 -9.38 -33.34 38.30
C GLU A 12 -9.85 -32.35 39.37
N SER A 13 -10.19 -31.13 38.96
CA SER A 13 -10.81 -30.18 39.88
C SER A 13 -12.15 -30.74 40.37
N THR A 14 -12.53 -30.43 41.61
CA THR A 14 -13.83 -30.81 42.19
C THR A 14 -14.86 -29.69 41.93
N PRO A 15 -15.61 -29.69 40.81
CA PRO A 15 -16.47 -28.56 40.41
C PRO A 15 -17.66 -28.29 41.34
N TYR A 16 -17.91 -29.16 42.33
CA TYR A 16 -19.00 -29.03 43.29
C TYR A 16 -18.58 -28.37 44.60
N GLU A 17 -17.28 -28.17 44.82
CA GLU A 17 -16.73 -27.54 46.01
C GLU A 17 -16.60 -26.03 45.73
N ARG A 18 -17.62 -25.26 46.11
CA ARG A 18 -17.69 -23.80 45.92
C ARG A 18 -17.24 -23.04 47.16
N ASP A 19 -16.19 -23.50 47.83
CA ASP A 19 -15.60 -22.74 48.92
C ASP A 19 -14.50 -21.83 48.37
N VAL A 20 -14.93 -20.68 47.85
CA VAL A 20 -14.01 -19.66 47.32
C VAL A 20 -13.13 -19.08 48.42
N ASP A 21 -13.52 -19.17 49.70
CA ASP A 21 -12.74 -18.62 50.81
C ASP A 21 -11.39 -19.33 50.94
N VAL A 22 -11.30 -20.63 50.61
CA VAL A 22 -10.05 -21.40 50.60
C VAL A 22 -9.12 -20.99 49.45
N GLY A 23 -9.69 -20.65 48.28
CA GLY A 23 -8.92 -20.10 47.18
C GLY A 23 -8.42 -18.68 47.48
N PHE A 24 -9.27 -17.84 48.06
CA PHE A 24 -8.95 -16.48 48.47
C PHE A 24 -8.05 -16.40 49.70
N SER A 25 -8.01 -17.43 50.57
CA SER A 25 -7.13 -17.45 51.73
C SER A 25 -5.66 -17.58 51.36
N ALA A 26 -5.36 -18.01 50.13
CA ALA A 26 -4.00 -18.18 49.59
C ALA A 26 -3.06 -18.85 50.60
N THR A 27 -3.55 -19.89 51.27
CA THR A 27 -2.89 -20.51 52.42
C THR A 27 -1.59 -21.18 51.99
N LEU A 28 -0.47 -20.69 52.52
CA LEU A 28 0.87 -21.21 52.27
C LEU A 28 1.13 -22.42 53.19
N GLU A 29 0.98 -23.63 52.65
CA GLU A 29 1.22 -24.88 53.40
C GLU A 29 2.71 -25.14 53.69
N ASP A 30 3.61 -24.65 52.82
CA ASP A 30 5.06 -24.76 53.01
C ASP A 30 5.79 -23.44 52.73
N PRO A 31 5.77 -22.49 53.69
CA PRO A 31 6.51 -21.24 53.56
C PRO A 31 8.03 -21.46 53.44
N LEU A 32 8.56 -22.55 54.01
CA LEU A 32 9.99 -22.89 53.97
C LEU A 32 10.42 -23.31 52.56
N TRP A 33 9.58 -24.03 51.84
CA TRP A 33 9.81 -24.34 50.43
C TRP A 33 9.84 -23.08 49.56
N PHE A 34 8.91 -22.14 49.76
CA PHE A 34 8.92 -20.85 49.05
C PHE A 34 10.21 -20.06 49.33
N LEU A 35 10.59 -19.91 50.60
CA LEU A 35 11.85 -19.25 50.98
C LEU A 35 13.08 -19.98 50.42
N GLY A 36 13.06 -21.31 50.38
CA GLY A 36 14.11 -22.11 49.76
C GLY A 36 14.20 -21.90 48.25
N ARG A 37 13.05 -21.73 47.57
CA ARG A 37 12.98 -21.38 46.15
C ARG A 37 13.46 -19.96 45.89
N GLN A 38 13.07 -18.98 46.70
CA GLN A 38 13.59 -17.61 46.63
C GLN A 38 15.13 -17.59 46.81
N TRP A 39 15.65 -18.35 47.76
CA TRP A 39 17.10 -18.54 47.93
C TRP A 39 17.75 -19.19 46.70
N GLN A 40 17.17 -20.26 46.16
CA GLN A 40 17.69 -20.98 44.99
C GLN A 40 17.69 -20.11 43.72
N MET A 41 16.66 -19.28 43.55
CA MET A 41 16.53 -18.34 42.43
C MET A 41 17.34 -17.06 42.64
N GLY A 42 18.02 -16.92 43.79
CA GLY A 42 18.88 -15.78 44.08
C GLY A 42 18.17 -14.54 44.60
N GLU A 43 16.86 -14.56 44.85
CA GLU A 43 16.10 -13.41 45.36
C GLU A 43 16.63 -12.90 46.71
N HIS A 44 17.19 -13.80 47.52
CA HIS A 44 17.80 -13.44 48.81
C HIS A 44 19.11 -12.64 48.68
N GLN A 45 19.69 -12.54 47.48
CA GLN A 45 20.82 -11.65 47.22
C GLN A 45 20.40 -10.17 47.29
N GLY A 46 19.10 -9.88 47.22
CA GLY A 46 18.58 -8.54 47.44
C GLY A 46 19.13 -7.53 46.45
N GLU A 47 19.29 -7.92 45.18
CA GLU A 47 19.49 -6.92 44.14
C GLU A 47 18.28 -5.99 44.19
N ASN A 48 18.53 -4.71 44.48
CA ASN A 48 17.48 -3.70 44.51
C ASN A 48 16.84 -3.64 43.11
N ALA A 49 15.72 -4.33 42.95
CA ALA A 49 14.86 -4.22 41.78
C ALA A 49 14.14 -2.87 41.86
N SER A 50 14.85 -1.83 41.44
CA SER A 50 14.26 -0.51 41.29
C SER A 50 13.43 -0.47 40.01
N SER A 51 12.25 0.14 40.06
CA SER A 51 11.43 0.36 38.89
C SER A 51 11.45 1.84 38.50
N PRO A 52 11.46 2.17 37.20
CA PRO A 52 11.25 3.55 36.78
C PRO A 52 9.83 3.98 37.19
N VAL A 53 9.70 5.15 37.78
CA VAL A 53 8.41 5.70 38.24
C VAL A 53 8.08 7.04 37.60
N TRP A 54 9.09 7.70 37.02
CA TRP A 54 8.95 8.98 36.36
C TRP A 54 9.95 9.14 35.24
N VAL A 55 9.55 9.77 34.14
CA VAL A 55 10.40 10.06 32.99
C VAL A 55 10.22 11.52 32.63
N ASP A 56 11.31 12.29 32.63
CA ASP A 56 11.37 13.64 32.08
C ASP A 56 12.14 13.60 30.75
N TYR A 57 11.60 14.20 29.70
CA TYR A 57 12.20 14.15 28.37
C TYR A 57 11.93 15.40 27.56
N SER A 58 12.85 15.76 26.65
CA SER A 58 12.58 16.77 25.63
C SER A 58 12.21 16.10 24.32
N LEU A 59 11.09 16.52 23.75
CA LEU A 59 10.61 16.08 22.45
C LEU A 59 10.90 17.17 21.43
N ALA A 60 11.70 16.84 20.42
CA ALA A 60 11.77 17.61 19.18
C ALA A 60 10.64 17.14 18.25
N SER A 61 9.89 18.10 17.69
CA SER A 61 8.86 17.81 16.68
C SER A 61 9.02 18.76 15.52
N THR A 62 9.24 18.22 14.32
CA THR A 62 9.45 18.99 13.10
C THR A 62 8.40 18.64 12.07
N PRO A 63 7.63 19.61 11.54
CA PRO A 63 6.63 19.35 10.52
C PRO A 63 7.22 18.75 9.25
N ILE A 64 6.54 17.75 8.72
CA ILE A 64 6.76 17.23 7.37
C ILE A 64 6.05 18.17 6.41
N LYS A 65 6.76 18.65 5.40
CA LYS A 65 6.24 19.51 4.33
C LYS A 65 6.18 18.74 3.02
N SER A 66 5.27 19.15 2.14
CA SER A 66 5.23 18.70 0.76
C SER A 66 5.81 19.77 -0.17
N TYR A 67 5.95 19.46 -1.45
CA TYR A 67 6.45 20.35 -2.49
C TYR A 67 5.56 21.57 -2.75
N ASP A 68 4.26 21.48 -2.44
CA ASP A 68 3.30 22.59 -2.51
C ASP A 68 2.55 22.69 -1.16
N GLU A 69 2.39 23.92 -0.66
CA GLU A 69 1.69 24.24 0.58
C GLU A 69 0.23 23.78 0.60
N LYS A 70 -0.40 23.60 -0.57
CA LYS A 70 -1.76 23.04 -0.70
C LYS A 70 -1.82 21.57 -0.30
N PHE A 71 -0.70 20.84 -0.35
CA PHE A 71 -0.57 19.43 0.02
C PHE A 71 0.09 19.28 1.39
N ASP A 72 -0.49 19.89 2.43
CA ASP A 72 0.06 19.85 3.79
C ASP A 72 -0.12 18.46 4.47
N PRO A 73 0.97 17.70 4.73
CA PRO A 73 0.92 16.37 5.35
C PRO A 73 0.44 16.38 6.81
N GLY A 74 0.44 17.54 7.47
CA GLY A 74 -0.16 17.71 8.80
C GLY A 74 -1.68 17.90 8.77
N LYS A 75 -2.25 18.27 7.60
CA LYS A 75 -3.69 18.50 7.43
C LYS A 75 -4.41 17.38 6.73
N MET A 76 -3.78 16.76 5.73
CA MET A 76 -4.40 15.70 4.94
C MET A 76 -3.59 14.42 4.96
N PRO A 77 -4.24 13.26 4.72
CA PRO A 77 -3.54 11.99 4.63
C PRO A 77 -2.41 12.01 3.61
N ALA A 78 -1.25 11.48 3.97
CA ALA A 78 -0.10 11.38 3.08
C ALA A 78 -0.43 10.54 1.84
N GLU A 79 -1.32 9.54 1.97
CA GLU A 79 -1.77 8.74 0.81
C GLU A 79 -2.39 9.60 -0.26
N LYS A 80 -3.19 10.61 0.12
CA LYS A 80 -3.76 11.54 -0.86
C LYS A 80 -2.65 12.26 -1.62
N ILE A 81 -1.63 12.73 -0.94
CA ILE A 81 -0.56 13.54 -1.55
C ILE A 81 0.24 12.71 -2.55
N VAL A 82 0.62 11.48 -2.17
CA VAL A 82 1.41 10.58 -3.02
C VAL A 82 0.58 9.97 -4.14
N GLU A 83 -0.66 9.58 -3.85
CA GLU A 83 -1.48 8.82 -4.80
C GLU A 83 -2.19 9.71 -5.82
N SER A 84 -2.32 11.01 -5.53
CA SER A 84 -3.09 11.94 -6.34
C SER A 84 -2.59 12.01 -7.78
N GLU A 85 -3.53 12.20 -8.68
CA GLU A 85 -3.26 12.47 -10.08
C GLU A 85 -3.95 13.74 -10.56
N ILE A 86 -3.49 14.26 -11.71
CA ILE A 86 -4.05 15.46 -12.35
C ILE A 86 -5.57 15.32 -12.58
N GLY A 87 -6.03 14.09 -12.84
CA GLY A 87 -7.44 13.77 -13.07
C GLY A 87 -8.34 13.91 -11.84
N ASP A 88 -7.80 13.88 -10.62
CA ASP A 88 -8.59 13.86 -9.38
C ASP A 88 -9.43 15.09 -9.17
N TRP A 89 -8.91 16.22 -9.63
CA TRP A 89 -9.62 17.47 -9.54
C TRP A 89 -10.89 17.44 -10.42
N TRP A 90 -10.88 16.73 -11.55
CA TRP A 90 -11.99 16.64 -12.52
C TRP A 90 -13.08 15.64 -12.13
N THR A 91 -13.64 15.81 -10.93
CA THR A 91 -14.84 15.08 -10.51
C THR A 91 -16.00 15.29 -11.50
N MET A 92 -16.90 14.31 -11.60
CA MET A 92 -18.05 14.39 -12.52
C MET A 92 -18.87 15.68 -12.31
N GLY A 93 -19.09 16.08 -11.05
CA GLY A 93 -19.79 17.31 -10.72
C GLY A 93 -19.07 18.59 -11.18
N ARG A 94 -17.73 18.63 -11.11
CA ARG A 94 -16.93 19.75 -11.65
C ARG A 94 -16.96 19.77 -13.18
N ARG A 95 -16.77 18.61 -13.83
CA ARG A 95 -16.86 18.47 -15.28
C ARG A 95 -18.19 19.01 -15.82
N ILE A 96 -19.31 18.61 -15.25
CA ILE A 96 -20.64 19.08 -15.67
C ILE A 96 -20.82 20.59 -15.44
N ARG A 97 -20.44 21.09 -14.25
CA ARG A 97 -20.60 22.52 -13.90
C ARG A 97 -19.78 23.42 -14.80
N ILE A 98 -18.52 23.07 -15.04
CA ILE A 98 -17.62 23.83 -15.91
C ILE A 98 -18.06 23.68 -17.37
N GLY A 99 -18.43 22.48 -17.80
CA GLY A 99 -18.97 22.25 -19.15
C GLY A 99 -20.17 23.16 -19.44
N LYS A 100 -21.13 23.25 -18.52
CA LYS A 100 -22.30 24.13 -18.67
C LYS A 100 -21.94 25.62 -18.77
N LEU A 101 -20.91 26.06 -18.06
CA LEU A 101 -20.45 27.46 -18.11
C LEU A 101 -19.83 27.78 -19.47
N PHE A 102 -19.01 26.88 -20.01
CA PHE A 102 -18.20 27.17 -21.20
C PHE A 102 -18.82 26.73 -22.53
N ILE A 103 -19.78 25.80 -22.57
CA ILE A 103 -20.36 25.33 -23.85
C ILE A 103 -21.03 26.43 -24.69
N GLY A 104 -21.39 27.56 -24.06
CA GLY A 104 -21.92 28.75 -24.73
C GLY A 104 -20.84 29.70 -25.27
N HIS A 105 -19.56 29.44 -25.00
CA HIS A 105 -18.46 30.32 -25.36
C HIS A 105 -18.34 30.49 -26.88
N PRO A 106 -18.15 31.71 -27.42
CA PRO A 106 -18.15 31.97 -28.86
C PRO A 106 -17.15 31.15 -29.68
N SER A 107 -16.00 30.79 -29.08
CA SER A 107 -14.96 30.00 -29.75
C SER A 107 -15.33 28.53 -29.94
N ILE A 108 -16.35 28.02 -29.22
CA ILE A 108 -16.72 26.61 -29.28
C ILE A 108 -17.66 26.36 -30.46
N THR A 109 -17.14 25.69 -31.49
CA THR A 109 -17.91 25.21 -32.65
C THR A 109 -18.06 23.69 -32.60
N GLY A 110 -19.23 23.18 -32.99
CA GLY A 110 -19.53 21.75 -32.93
C GLY A 110 -19.63 21.23 -31.49
N LYS A 111 -20.57 21.78 -30.72
CA LYS A 111 -20.76 21.54 -29.27
C LYS A 111 -20.81 20.06 -28.89
N GLU A 112 -21.37 19.24 -29.78
CA GLU A 112 -21.49 17.79 -29.60
C GLU A 112 -20.15 17.11 -29.26
N LYS A 113 -19.02 17.64 -29.76
CA LYS A 113 -17.67 17.10 -29.51
C LYS A 113 -17.19 17.27 -28.07
N PHE A 114 -17.79 18.20 -27.34
CA PHE A 114 -17.46 18.53 -25.95
C PHE A 114 -18.53 18.02 -25.00
N HIS A 115 -19.35 17.06 -25.44
CA HIS A 115 -20.32 16.42 -24.59
C HIS A 115 -19.79 15.08 -24.07
N PHE A 116 -20.35 14.61 -22.95
CA PHE A 116 -20.07 13.27 -22.45
C PHE A 116 -20.55 12.22 -23.45
N HIS A 117 -19.67 11.26 -23.69
CA HIS A 117 -19.96 10.03 -24.42
C HIS A 117 -19.75 8.86 -23.47
N ASN A 118 -20.80 8.09 -23.22
CA ASN A 118 -20.81 6.90 -22.38
C ASN A 118 -20.23 7.11 -20.95
N PRO A 119 -20.72 8.08 -20.16
CA PRO A 119 -20.15 8.39 -18.84
C PRO A 119 -20.21 7.18 -17.90
N PRO A 120 -19.28 7.08 -16.92
CA PRO A 120 -19.20 5.92 -16.02
C PRO A 120 -20.44 5.82 -15.12
N PRO A 121 -20.80 4.62 -14.63
CA PRO A 121 -21.85 4.48 -13.62
C PRO A 121 -21.52 5.27 -12.34
N PRO A 122 -22.51 5.87 -11.65
CA PRO A 122 -23.95 5.90 -11.95
C PRO A 122 -24.36 7.14 -12.79
N TYR A 123 -23.45 7.69 -13.60
CA TYR A 123 -23.62 8.97 -14.28
C TYR A 123 -24.14 8.86 -15.72
N GLU A 124 -24.69 7.70 -16.09
CA GLU A 124 -25.26 7.41 -17.43
C GLU A 124 -26.23 8.49 -17.91
N PHE A 125 -27.02 9.04 -17.01
CA PHE A 125 -28.05 10.04 -17.32
C PHE A 125 -27.48 11.39 -17.77
N PHE A 126 -26.16 11.61 -17.63
CA PHE A 126 -25.46 12.78 -18.15
C PHE A 126 -24.89 12.55 -19.56
N GLU A 127 -25.27 11.47 -20.26
CA GLU A 127 -25.00 11.32 -21.69
C GLU A 127 -25.39 12.61 -22.45
N ALA A 128 -24.54 13.05 -23.37
CA ALA A 128 -24.71 14.27 -24.15
C ALA A 128 -24.74 15.59 -23.33
N PHE A 129 -24.44 15.58 -22.03
CA PHE A 129 -24.22 16.84 -21.28
C PHE A 129 -22.86 17.44 -21.61
N PRO A 130 -22.68 18.76 -21.52
CA PRO A 130 -21.38 19.40 -21.66
C PRO A 130 -20.34 18.91 -20.66
N ASP A 131 -19.17 18.55 -21.15
CA ASP A 131 -18.01 18.09 -20.39
C ASP A 131 -16.92 19.17 -20.31
N GLY A 132 -16.73 19.71 -19.12
CA GLY A 132 -15.71 20.71 -18.84
C GLY A 132 -14.28 20.21 -19.01
N LEU A 133 -14.01 18.92 -18.80
CA LEU A 133 -12.66 18.36 -19.00
C LEU A 133 -12.29 18.35 -20.49
N ALA A 134 -13.23 17.95 -21.36
CA ALA A 134 -13.03 17.99 -22.81
C ALA A 134 -12.74 19.42 -23.30
N ILE A 135 -13.44 20.42 -22.76
CA ILE A 135 -13.19 21.84 -23.07
C ILE A 135 -11.82 22.28 -22.54
N TRP A 136 -11.50 21.95 -21.29
CA TRP A 136 -10.22 22.30 -20.66
C TRP A 136 -9.01 21.74 -21.42
N ASN A 137 -9.07 20.50 -21.88
CA ASN A 137 -8.00 19.88 -22.65
C ASN A 137 -7.77 20.56 -24.01
N LYS A 138 -8.81 21.24 -24.55
CA LYS A 138 -8.78 21.94 -25.83
C LYS A 138 -8.74 23.46 -25.70
N ARG A 139 -8.61 24.00 -24.49
CA ARG A 139 -8.72 25.44 -24.21
C ARG A 139 -7.75 26.30 -25.03
N HIS A 140 -6.51 25.86 -25.19
CA HIS A 140 -5.48 26.55 -25.99
C HIS A 140 -5.84 26.58 -27.48
N GLU A 141 -6.39 25.49 -28.02
CA GLU A 141 -6.90 25.43 -29.41
C GLU A 141 -8.14 26.31 -29.60
N LEU A 142 -8.94 26.49 -28.54
CA LEU A 142 -10.14 27.31 -28.51
C LEU A 142 -9.85 28.78 -28.20
N GLY A 143 -8.61 29.15 -27.85
CA GLY A 143 -8.22 30.49 -27.42
C GLY A 143 -8.92 30.94 -26.14
N ILE A 144 -9.19 30.01 -25.22
CA ILE A 144 -9.74 30.29 -23.89
C ILE A 144 -8.59 30.30 -22.90
N GLU A 145 -8.35 31.43 -22.25
CA GLU A 145 -7.25 31.60 -21.30
C GLU A 145 -7.53 30.90 -19.96
N ASP A 146 -6.48 30.44 -19.27
CA ASP A 146 -6.61 29.69 -18.00
C ASP A 146 -7.32 30.53 -16.91
N ASN A 147 -7.17 31.86 -16.95
CA ASN A 147 -7.81 32.79 -16.02
C ASN A 147 -9.34 32.91 -16.22
N GLU A 148 -9.87 32.58 -17.40
CA GLU A 148 -11.31 32.62 -17.68
C GLU A 148 -12.06 31.55 -16.88
N PHE A 149 -11.35 30.49 -16.48
CA PHE A 149 -11.87 29.45 -15.59
C PHE A 149 -11.95 29.91 -14.12
N GLY A 150 -11.45 31.10 -13.76
CA GLY A 150 -11.55 31.67 -12.40
C GLY A 150 -10.72 30.89 -11.37
N ASP A 151 -11.28 30.63 -10.18
CA ASP A 151 -10.67 29.77 -9.14
C ASP A 151 -10.69 28.27 -9.48
N ALA A 152 -10.96 27.93 -10.75
CA ALA A 152 -11.15 26.55 -11.20
C ALA A 152 -9.97 25.90 -11.95
N PRO A 153 -8.75 26.43 -12.10
CA PRO A 153 -7.70 25.58 -12.64
C PRO A 153 -7.43 24.44 -11.64
N PRO A 154 -7.20 23.21 -12.12
CA PRO A 154 -6.71 22.14 -11.27
C PRO A 154 -5.41 22.59 -10.61
N PRO A 155 -5.14 22.19 -9.35
CA PRO A 155 -3.84 22.44 -8.74
C PRO A 155 -2.75 21.81 -9.61
N GLU A 156 -1.59 22.45 -9.65
CA GLU A 156 -0.40 21.88 -10.29
C GLU A 156 0.03 20.68 -9.45
N ILE A 157 -0.15 19.47 -9.99
CA ILE A 157 0.21 18.21 -9.34
C ILE A 157 1.33 17.61 -10.16
N ILE A 158 2.44 17.29 -9.49
CA ILE A 158 3.52 16.49 -10.06
C ILE A 158 3.23 15.03 -9.69
N PRO A 159 2.69 14.20 -10.61
CA PRO A 159 2.24 12.85 -10.28
C PRO A 159 3.42 11.99 -9.85
N SER A 160 3.25 11.22 -8.77
CA SER A 160 4.27 10.26 -8.34
C SER A 160 4.13 8.90 -9.01
N TRP A 161 3.14 8.68 -9.88
CA TRP A 161 2.95 7.38 -10.54
C TRP A 161 3.93 7.18 -11.70
N GLU A 162 4.91 6.30 -11.51
CA GLU A 162 5.85 5.90 -12.56
C GLU A 162 5.20 4.82 -13.44
N ARG A 163 4.83 5.22 -14.66
CA ARG A 163 4.11 4.38 -15.62
C ARG A 163 4.93 3.17 -16.06
N SER A 164 6.25 3.31 -16.19
CA SER A 164 7.11 2.23 -16.65
C SER A 164 7.34 1.13 -15.61
N GLU A 165 7.33 1.47 -14.32
CA GLU A 165 7.48 0.53 -13.21
C GLU A 165 6.16 0.04 -12.61
N LEU A 166 5.06 0.74 -12.92
CA LEU A 166 3.72 0.51 -12.38
C LEU A 166 3.71 0.61 -10.84
N LEU A 167 4.39 1.63 -10.31
CA LEU A 167 4.54 1.94 -8.90
C LEU A 167 4.53 3.45 -8.69
N TYR A 168 4.20 3.88 -7.47
CA TYR A 168 4.46 5.25 -7.05
C TYR A 168 5.94 5.41 -6.68
N GLN A 169 6.58 6.39 -7.31
CA GLN A 169 7.96 6.77 -7.10
C GLN A 169 8.05 8.29 -7.16
N GLN A 170 8.38 8.89 -6.02
CA GLN A 170 8.63 10.33 -5.95
C GLN A 170 9.99 10.66 -6.57
N THR A 171 10.11 11.88 -7.07
CA THR A 171 11.35 12.53 -7.49
C THR A 171 11.67 13.63 -6.48
N PRO A 172 12.90 14.18 -6.45
CA PRO A 172 13.24 15.29 -5.57
C PRO A 172 12.31 16.52 -5.68
N GLU A 173 11.62 16.67 -6.82
CA GLU A 173 10.69 17.78 -7.10
C GLU A 173 9.34 17.62 -6.39
N ASN A 174 8.92 16.38 -6.09
CA ASN A 174 7.64 16.10 -5.42
C ASN A 174 7.78 15.28 -4.12
N SER A 175 9.01 15.10 -3.64
CA SER A 175 9.30 14.50 -2.33
C SER A 175 8.80 15.37 -1.18
N PHE A 176 8.67 14.75 0.00
CA PHE A 176 8.44 15.47 1.24
C PHE A 176 9.76 16.00 1.80
N SER A 177 9.68 16.94 2.75
CA SER A 177 10.85 17.46 3.45
C SER A 177 10.57 17.69 4.93
N THR A 178 11.61 17.65 5.74
CA THR A 178 11.62 18.07 7.13
C THR A 178 12.98 18.70 7.43
N VAL A 179 13.17 19.26 8.62
CA VAL A 179 14.45 19.87 9.03
C VAL A 179 15.62 18.92 8.74
N GLY A 180 16.56 19.38 7.91
CA GLY A 180 17.77 18.67 7.51
C GLY A 180 17.57 17.43 6.61
N LYS A 181 16.34 17.08 6.20
CA LYS A 181 16.08 15.83 5.47
C LYS A 181 15.08 16.00 4.33
N ILE A 182 15.33 15.32 3.21
CA ILE A 182 14.35 15.04 2.17
C ILE A 182 13.80 13.63 2.43
N LEU A 183 12.49 13.46 2.29
CA LEU A 183 11.77 12.22 2.55
C LEU A 183 11.12 11.77 1.24
N GLN A 184 11.62 10.68 0.65
CA GLN A 184 11.23 10.23 -0.68
C GLN A 184 10.51 8.89 -0.62
N VAL A 185 9.28 8.84 -1.14
CA VAL A 185 8.51 7.60 -1.26
C VAL A 185 8.95 6.83 -2.49
N ASN A 186 9.44 5.61 -2.26
CA ASN A 186 9.97 4.74 -3.30
C ASN A 186 9.16 3.46 -3.42
N ARG A 187 8.87 3.06 -4.67
CA ARG A 187 8.26 1.76 -5.01
C ARG A 187 6.93 1.46 -4.28
N HIS A 188 6.16 2.49 -3.95
CA HIS A 188 4.88 2.34 -3.24
C HIS A 188 3.82 1.74 -4.17
N ARG A 189 3.03 0.79 -3.65
CA ARG A 189 2.07 0.01 -4.44
C ARG A 189 0.66 0.58 -4.43
N GLY A 190 0.44 1.68 -3.72
CA GLY A 190 -0.88 2.22 -3.42
C GLY A 190 -1.51 1.52 -2.21
N GLY A 191 -2.09 2.31 -1.31
CA GLY A 191 -2.55 1.92 0.00
C GLY A 191 -1.92 2.79 1.09
N ARG A 192 -1.97 2.29 2.33
CA ARG A 192 -1.48 2.98 3.51
C ARG A 192 0.01 3.29 3.40
N LEU A 193 0.39 4.52 3.73
CA LEU A 193 1.78 4.92 3.95
C LEU A 193 2.16 4.69 5.40
N ASP A 194 3.40 4.24 5.60
CA ASP A 194 3.96 4.04 6.93
C ASP A 194 5.48 4.32 6.91
N TRP A 195 6.15 4.15 8.05
CA TRP A 195 7.61 4.41 8.18
C TRP A 195 8.45 3.68 7.12
N TYR A 196 8.06 2.47 6.68
CA TYR A 196 8.79 1.69 5.68
C TYR A 196 8.53 2.15 4.23
N SER A 197 7.62 3.10 4.02
CA SER A 197 7.22 3.56 2.68
C SER A 197 8.11 4.68 2.14
N VAL A 198 9.04 5.17 2.95
CA VAL A 198 9.83 6.36 2.69
C VAL A 198 11.27 6.11 3.07
N ASP A 199 12.18 6.69 2.31
CA ASP A 199 13.60 6.77 2.64
C ASP A 199 13.97 8.24 2.85
N ALA A 200 14.95 8.51 3.71
CA ALA A 200 15.43 9.85 4.00
C ALA A 200 16.82 10.10 3.41
N GLU A 201 17.00 11.27 2.81
CA GLU A 201 18.28 11.78 2.34
C GLU A 201 18.64 13.09 3.04
N GLU A 202 19.93 13.39 3.17
CA GLU A 202 20.38 14.65 3.74
C GLU A 202 19.94 15.84 2.89
N SER A 203 19.44 16.88 3.53
CA SER A 203 19.07 18.14 2.90
C SER A 203 19.91 19.28 3.46
N GLY A 204 20.21 20.27 2.62
CA GLY A 204 20.87 21.51 3.07
C GLY A 204 19.95 22.47 3.85
N ASP A 205 18.71 22.07 4.10
CA ASP A 205 17.71 22.92 4.76
C ASP A 205 17.94 22.95 6.28
N GLU A 206 18.56 24.02 6.75
CA GLU A 206 18.78 24.28 8.18
C GLU A 206 17.49 24.85 8.79
N GLY A 207 16.90 24.09 9.71
CA GLY A 207 15.74 24.51 10.49
C GLY A 207 15.99 24.32 11.98
N GLU A 208 15.36 25.17 12.80
CA GLU A 208 15.40 24.99 14.25
C GLU A 208 14.37 23.94 14.69
N GLU A 209 14.83 22.95 15.44
CA GLU A 209 13.94 22.00 16.11
C GLU A 209 13.46 22.61 17.43
N LEU A 210 12.15 22.84 17.56
CA LEU A 210 11.57 23.28 18.83
C LEU A 210 11.53 22.11 19.81
N LEU A 211 12.12 22.32 20.99
CA LEU A 211 12.13 21.35 22.08
C LEU A 211 10.98 21.63 23.06
N ASP A 212 10.16 20.60 23.29
CA ASP A 212 9.10 20.63 24.29
C ASP A 212 9.45 19.70 25.46
N MET A 213 9.53 20.27 26.67
CA MET A 213 9.82 19.51 27.88
C MET A 213 8.56 18.83 28.38
N ARG A 214 8.62 17.51 28.53
CA ARG A 214 7.48 16.68 28.90
C ARG A 214 7.85 15.69 29.99
N ASN A 215 6.82 15.20 30.66
CA ASN A 215 6.93 14.11 31.60
C ASN A 215 5.96 12.99 31.25
N ALA A 216 6.31 11.78 31.67
CA ALA A 216 5.47 10.60 31.53
C ALA A 216 5.69 9.66 32.72
N ILE A 217 4.66 8.85 33.01
CA ILE A 217 4.77 7.76 33.97
C ILE A 217 5.02 6.49 33.15
N PRO A 218 6.17 5.83 33.32
CA PRO A 218 6.45 4.56 32.68
C PRO A 218 5.61 3.44 33.32
N GLY A 219 5.24 2.46 32.52
CA GLY A 219 4.61 1.23 32.95
C GLY A 219 5.37 0.02 32.41
N PRO A 220 5.29 -1.14 33.08
CA PRO A 220 5.86 -2.36 32.54
C PRO A 220 5.24 -2.68 31.17
N LEU A 221 6.04 -3.17 30.24
CA LEU A 221 5.57 -3.64 28.95
C LEU A 221 4.58 -4.80 29.19
N HIS A 222 3.38 -4.68 28.62
CA HIS A 222 2.41 -5.76 28.58
C HIS A 222 2.04 -6.07 27.13
N TYR A 223 1.97 -7.36 26.80
CA TYR A 223 1.55 -7.86 25.49
C TYR A 223 0.59 -9.04 25.68
N PRO A 224 -0.28 -9.33 24.69
CA PRO A 224 -1.19 -10.47 24.80
C PRO A 224 -0.44 -11.80 24.97
N GLY A 225 -0.82 -12.59 25.99
CA GLY A 225 -0.14 -13.85 26.34
C GLY A 225 1.22 -13.68 27.02
N ALA A 226 1.48 -12.50 27.61
CA ALA A 226 2.64 -12.28 28.48
C ALA A 226 2.38 -12.92 29.86
N PRO A 227 3.36 -13.66 30.41
CA PRO A 227 3.26 -14.20 31.76
C PRO A 227 3.04 -13.08 32.78
N CYS A 228 2.13 -13.29 33.74
CA CYS A 228 1.99 -12.36 34.86
C CYS A 228 3.25 -12.41 35.75
N SER A 229 3.94 -11.28 35.89
CA SER A 229 5.23 -11.19 36.60
C SER A 229 5.13 -11.41 38.12
N ARG A 230 3.95 -11.25 38.71
CA ARG A 230 3.76 -11.29 40.17
C ARG A 230 3.00 -12.49 40.69
N TRP A 231 1.99 -12.96 39.96
CA TRP A 231 1.09 -14.03 40.41
C TRP A 231 1.01 -15.13 39.38
N TRP A 232 0.81 -16.35 39.85
CA TRP A 232 0.44 -17.43 38.95
C TRP A 232 -1.01 -17.22 38.51
N GLU A 233 -1.24 -17.14 37.21
CA GLU A 233 -2.56 -17.05 36.61
C GLU A 233 -2.72 -18.21 35.63
N ILE A 234 -3.92 -18.81 35.57
CA ILE A 234 -4.27 -19.72 34.48
C ILE A 234 -4.73 -18.83 33.34
N GLU A 235 -3.83 -18.57 32.42
CA GLU A 235 -4.00 -17.63 31.33
C GLU A 235 -5.12 -18.04 30.37
N GLU A 236 -6.17 -17.21 30.27
CA GLU A 236 -7.20 -17.30 29.24
C GLU A 236 -6.93 -16.25 28.14
N TYR A 237 -5.78 -16.34 27.50
CA TYR A 237 -5.41 -15.45 26.40
C TYR A 237 -5.67 -16.11 25.04
N GLY A 238 -6.16 -15.32 24.07
CA GLY A 238 -6.34 -15.74 22.68
C GLY A 238 -5.03 -15.92 21.89
N VAL A 239 -3.87 -15.74 22.55
CA VAL A 239 -2.52 -15.87 22.00
C VAL A 239 -1.71 -16.74 22.94
N ASP A 240 -1.18 -17.86 22.43
CA ASP A 240 -0.28 -18.77 23.16
C ASP A 240 1.12 -18.65 22.55
N SER A 241 1.97 -17.84 23.18
CA SER A 241 3.36 -17.62 22.78
C SER A 241 4.24 -18.86 23.05
N GLY A 242 3.87 -19.69 24.03
CA GLY A 242 4.57 -20.91 24.41
C GLY A 242 4.24 -22.15 23.55
N ALA A 243 3.15 -22.11 22.77
CA ALA A 243 2.79 -23.17 21.82
C ALA A 243 3.85 -23.39 20.73
N TYR A 244 4.63 -22.37 20.42
CA TYR A 244 5.75 -22.48 19.49
C TYR A 244 6.94 -23.12 20.22
N VAL A 245 7.04 -24.44 20.13
CA VAL A 245 8.18 -25.18 20.67
C VAL A 245 9.46 -24.59 20.06
N PRO A 246 10.43 -24.13 20.88
CA PRO A 246 11.67 -23.58 20.36
C PRO A 246 12.40 -24.65 19.53
N ASP A 247 12.54 -24.38 18.23
CA ASP A 247 13.28 -25.21 17.29
C ASP A 247 14.63 -24.55 17.01
N SER A 248 15.71 -25.32 17.12
CA SER A 248 17.07 -24.87 16.81
C SER A 248 17.25 -24.53 15.33
N SER A 249 16.37 -25.01 14.44
CA SER A 249 16.31 -24.60 13.04
C SER A 249 15.70 -23.20 12.85
N HIS A 250 15.01 -22.68 13.87
CA HIS A 250 14.32 -21.39 13.89
C HIS A 250 14.90 -20.47 14.98
N THR A 251 16.14 -20.01 14.77
CA THR A 251 16.87 -19.14 15.71
C THR A 251 16.08 -17.89 16.11
N ALA A 252 15.37 -17.26 15.18
CA ALA A 252 14.59 -16.05 15.47
C ALA A 252 13.49 -16.29 16.51
N THR A 253 12.74 -17.40 16.40
CA THR A 253 11.71 -17.78 17.35
C THR A 253 12.31 -18.15 18.71
N SER A 254 13.47 -18.82 18.71
CA SER A 254 14.19 -19.14 19.95
C SER A 254 14.68 -17.89 20.69
N ILE A 255 15.24 -16.90 19.97
CA ILE A 255 15.63 -15.61 20.56
C ILE A 255 14.42 -14.86 21.10
N LEU A 256 13.32 -14.82 20.34
CA LEU A 256 12.09 -14.16 20.78
C LEU A 256 11.53 -14.81 22.06
N THR A 257 11.52 -16.14 22.12
CA THR A 257 11.07 -16.91 23.28
C THR A 257 11.92 -16.58 24.52
N GLU A 258 13.25 -16.62 24.40
CA GLU A 258 14.16 -16.26 25.49
C GLU A 258 13.93 -14.81 25.96
N LEU A 259 13.80 -13.89 25.03
CA LEU A 259 13.62 -12.47 25.32
C LEU A 259 12.27 -12.17 25.99
N ILE A 260 11.20 -12.85 25.59
CA ILE A 260 9.86 -12.74 26.16
C ILE A 260 9.81 -13.37 27.55
N PHE A 261 10.34 -14.58 27.74
CA PHE A 261 10.16 -15.31 29.01
C PHE A 261 11.23 -15.00 30.06
N SER A 262 12.45 -14.65 29.67
CA SER A 262 13.55 -14.40 30.61
C SER A 262 13.75 -12.92 30.94
N HIS A 263 13.31 -12.00 30.07
CA HIS A 263 13.71 -10.59 30.15
C HIS A 263 12.56 -9.58 30.07
N SER A 264 11.30 -9.99 29.85
CA SER A 264 10.20 -9.03 29.67
C SER A 264 9.90 -8.18 30.90
N ASP A 265 10.20 -8.69 32.10
CA ASP A 265 9.89 -8.01 33.37
C ASP A 265 10.72 -6.74 33.59
N ASP A 266 11.84 -6.59 32.88
CA ASP A 266 12.72 -5.43 32.95
C ASP A 266 12.37 -4.36 31.89
N TRP A 267 11.32 -4.58 31.10
CA TRP A 267 10.99 -3.71 29.97
C TRP A 267 9.86 -2.77 30.36
N PHE A 268 10.09 -1.47 30.12
CA PHE A 268 9.14 -0.42 30.43
C PHE A 268 8.82 0.40 29.20
N LEU A 269 7.57 0.82 29.09
CA LEU A 269 7.07 1.74 28.08
C LEU A 269 6.58 3.02 28.77
N PHE A 270 6.72 4.15 28.10
CA PHE A 270 6.05 5.39 28.49
C PHE A 270 5.44 6.04 27.24
N PRO A 271 4.27 6.70 27.37
CA PRO A 271 3.60 7.32 26.24
C PRO A 271 4.39 8.54 25.74
N VAL A 272 4.61 8.60 24.43
CA VAL A 272 5.17 9.77 23.74
C VAL A 272 4.11 10.34 22.82
N ASN A 273 3.45 11.42 23.25
CA ASN A 273 2.38 12.05 22.48
C ASN A 273 2.93 12.83 21.29
N GLY A 274 3.01 12.23 20.11
CA GLY A 274 3.39 12.92 18.88
C GLY A 274 2.21 13.61 18.18
N ILE A 275 2.53 14.55 17.29
CA ILE A 275 1.56 15.14 16.34
C ILE A 275 1.78 14.44 15.00
N ALA A 276 0.70 13.96 14.37
CA ALA A 276 0.77 13.40 13.03
C ALA A 276 1.12 14.48 11.99
N GLY A 277 1.82 14.08 10.94
CA GLY A 277 2.46 14.98 9.98
C GLY A 277 3.82 15.51 10.43
N ASN A 278 4.43 14.98 11.49
CA ASN A 278 5.72 15.43 11.99
C ASN A 278 6.74 14.28 12.10
N LYS A 279 8.03 14.62 11.93
CA LYS A 279 9.14 13.83 12.48
C LYS A 279 9.28 14.16 13.96
N ILE A 280 9.38 13.13 14.80
CA ILE A 280 9.57 13.29 16.25
C ILE A 280 10.88 12.62 16.69
N SER A 281 11.55 13.20 17.68
CA SER A 281 12.71 12.58 18.32
C SER A 281 12.87 13.02 19.77
N ILE A 282 13.32 12.10 20.62
CA ILE A 282 13.65 12.40 22.01
C ILE A 282 15.10 12.87 22.07
N LYS A 283 15.33 14.13 22.46
CA LYS A 283 16.68 14.73 22.51
C LYS A 283 17.34 14.58 23.89
N SER A 284 16.55 14.69 24.95
CA SER A 284 16.98 14.40 26.32
C SER A 284 16.01 13.42 26.97
N LEU A 285 16.53 12.59 27.87
CA LEU A 285 15.77 11.61 28.62
C LEU A 285 16.41 11.47 30.00
N GLU A 286 15.61 11.64 31.04
CA GLU A 286 15.96 11.40 32.43
C GLU A 286 14.90 10.51 33.05
N VAL A 287 15.33 9.44 33.69
CA VAL A 287 14.44 8.47 34.34
C VAL A 287 14.68 8.55 35.83
N THR A 288 13.61 8.72 36.61
CA THR A 288 13.67 8.63 38.07
C THR A 288 13.05 7.32 38.54
N ASP A 289 13.74 6.66 39.44
CA ASP A 289 13.37 5.35 39.96
C ASP A 289 12.56 5.43 41.27
N SER A 290 12.07 4.29 41.76
CA SER A 290 11.26 4.21 42.98
C SER A 290 11.99 4.62 44.27
N PHE A 291 13.31 4.74 44.23
CA PHE A 291 14.14 5.23 45.35
C PHE A 291 14.50 6.72 45.21
N GLY A 292 13.98 7.40 44.18
CA GLY A 292 14.25 8.81 43.92
C GLY A 292 15.61 9.09 43.28
N ARG A 293 16.26 8.07 42.71
CA ARG A 293 17.51 8.23 41.95
C ARG A 293 17.19 8.60 40.51
N ALA A 294 17.86 9.61 39.99
CA ALA A 294 17.74 10.06 38.61
C ALA A 294 18.88 9.50 37.74
N TYR A 295 18.53 9.10 36.52
CA TYR A 295 19.43 8.51 35.53
C TYR A 295 19.29 9.31 34.23
N ASN A 296 20.33 10.05 33.86
CA ASN A 296 20.26 10.95 32.72
C ASN A 296 20.96 10.34 31.49
N ARG A 297 20.30 10.33 30.33
CA ARG A 297 20.86 9.83 29.06
C ARG A 297 22.21 10.45 28.69
N SER A 298 22.46 11.69 29.11
CA SER A 298 23.68 12.43 28.84
C SER A 298 24.86 12.05 29.75
N ASP A 299 24.61 11.33 30.85
CA ASP A 299 25.66 10.92 31.78
C ASP A 299 26.73 10.06 31.08
N ARG A 300 28.00 10.41 31.32
CA ARG A 300 29.17 9.70 30.81
C ARG A 300 30.07 9.25 31.95
N VAL A 301 30.75 8.13 31.77
CA VAL A 301 31.91 7.74 32.58
C VAL A 301 33.17 8.46 32.08
N GLU A 302 34.29 8.36 32.80
CA GLU A 302 35.52 9.13 32.52
C GLU A 302 36.10 8.91 31.11
N ASP A 303 35.87 7.72 30.53
CA ASP A 303 36.32 7.37 29.17
C ASP A 303 35.41 7.93 28.06
N GLY A 304 34.35 8.67 28.42
CA GLY A 304 33.39 9.26 27.49
C GLY A 304 32.30 8.30 27.02
N THR A 305 32.27 7.05 27.48
CA THR A 305 31.18 6.11 27.19
C THR A 305 29.92 6.43 28.00
N ALA A 306 28.76 6.03 27.48
CA ALA A 306 27.48 6.28 28.12
C ALA A 306 27.39 5.52 29.44
N LYS A 307 27.15 6.25 30.53
CA LYS A 307 27.02 5.65 31.86
C LYS A 307 25.80 4.73 31.94
N TRP A 308 24.73 5.07 31.20
CA TRP A 308 23.47 4.34 31.14
C TRP A 308 23.12 3.96 29.69
N PRO A 309 23.69 2.87 29.14
CA PRO A 309 23.49 2.48 27.74
C PRO A 309 22.02 2.21 27.39
N GLY A 310 21.23 1.69 28.33
CA GLY A 310 19.80 1.41 28.14
C GLY A 310 18.92 2.64 27.93
N LEU A 311 19.43 3.85 28.21
CA LEU A 311 18.75 5.13 27.91
C LEU A 311 19.11 5.68 26.52
N LEU A 312 19.99 5.01 25.78
CA LEU A 312 20.33 5.37 24.41
C LEU A 312 19.51 4.52 23.43
N ALA A 313 19.15 5.14 22.30
CA ALA A 313 18.67 4.37 21.16
C ALA A 313 19.76 3.35 20.75
N PRO A 314 19.37 2.11 20.39
CA PRO A 314 20.33 1.15 19.86
C PRO A 314 20.95 1.70 18.57
N LYS A 315 22.24 1.38 18.35
CA LYS A 315 22.96 1.88 17.15
C LYS A 315 22.60 1.12 15.88
N ASP A 316 22.41 -0.19 16.01
CA ASP A 316 22.43 -1.10 14.86
C ASP A 316 21.04 -1.68 14.53
N TRP A 317 20.03 -1.42 15.37
CA TRP A 317 18.69 -1.98 15.17
C TRP A 317 17.60 -1.20 15.90
N THR A 318 16.53 -0.85 15.18
CA THR A 318 15.24 -0.48 15.75
C THR A 318 14.13 -1.10 14.90
N LEU A 319 13.00 -1.43 15.53
CA LEU A 319 11.87 -2.07 14.84
C LEU A 319 11.21 -1.14 13.82
N PHE A 320 11.24 0.16 14.08
CA PHE A 320 10.57 1.20 13.30
C PHE A 320 11.60 2.21 12.77
N GLN A 321 12.50 1.76 11.89
CA GLN A 321 13.54 2.61 11.31
C GLN A 321 13.18 3.03 9.89
N VAL A 322 13.31 4.33 9.62
CA VAL A 322 13.33 4.89 8.28
C VAL A 322 14.78 4.93 7.81
N ASP A 323 15.08 4.44 6.61
CA ASP A 323 16.44 4.51 6.07
C ASP A 323 16.90 5.97 5.96
N GLY A 324 18.14 6.26 6.36
CA GLY A 324 18.68 7.62 6.39
C GLY A 324 18.24 8.52 7.56
N LEU A 325 17.36 8.06 8.46
CA LEU A 325 17.09 8.70 9.76
C LEU A 325 17.85 8.01 10.91
N GLU A 326 18.07 8.74 12.00
CA GLU A 326 18.65 8.14 13.21
C GLU A 326 17.64 7.18 13.88
N ALA A 327 18.12 6.15 14.58
CA ALA A 327 17.25 5.13 15.21
C ALA A 327 16.24 5.69 16.24
N GLY A 328 16.47 6.89 16.76
CA GLY A 328 15.57 7.60 17.68
C GLY A 328 14.63 8.61 17.02
N GLU A 329 14.68 8.74 15.69
CA GLU A 329 13.80 9.60 14.90
C GLU A 329 12.65 8.77 14.30
N LEU A 330 11.42 9.17 14.58
CA LEU A 330 10.23 8.49 14.07
C LEU A 330 9.41 9.44 13.20
N LEU A 331 8.90 8.93 12.09
CA LEU A 331 7.95 9.64 11.25
C LEU A 331 6.52 9.27 11.64
N LEU A 332 5.70 10.28 11.92
CA LEU A 332 4.28 10.11 12.18
C LEU A 332 3.50 10.65 11.00
N TRP A 333 2.98 9.76 10.15
CA TRP A 333 2.14 10.16 9.03
C TRP A 333 0.72 10.46 9.49
N GLN A 334 0.11 11.51 8.94
CA GLN A 334 -1.34 11.58 8.87
C GLN A 334 -1.77 10.54 7.84
N VAL A 335 -2.51 9.50 8.25
CA VAL A 335 -2.97 8.43 7.35
C VAL A 335 -4.48 8.37 7.27
N ALA A 336 -5.01 7.96 6.13
CA ALA A 336 -6.42 7.66 5.99
C ALA A 336 -6.70 6.29 6.63
N GLU A 337 -7.16 6.27 7.89
CA GLU A 337 -7.36 5.02 8.63
C GLU A 337 -8.50 4.17 8.06
N LEU A 338 -9.63 4.80 7.72
CA LEU A 338 -10.84 4.13 7.20
C LEU A 338 -11.43 4.87 5.98
N PRO A 339 -10.69 4.98 4.86
CA PRO A 339 -11.19 5.65 3.67
C PRO A 339 -12.27 4.80 2.99
N LEU A 340 -13.31 5.46 2.49
CA LEU A 340 -14.30 4.82 1.62
C LEU A 340 -13.69 4.60 0.24
N GLN A 341 -13.92 3.41 -0.31
CA GLN A 341 -13.41 3.01 -1.61
C GLN A 341 -14.59 2.77 -2.56
N SER A 342 -14.51 3.34 -3.75
CA SER A 342 -15.47 3.07 -4.82
C SER A 342 -15.24 1.71 -5.48
N LEU A 343 -16.20 1.27 -6.30
CA LEU A 343 -15.94 0.22 -7.28
C LEU A 343 -14.79 0.66 -8.22
N PRO A 344 -13.96 -0.26 -8.71
CA PRO A 344 -12.87 0.10 -9.60
C PRO A 344 -13.35 0.84 -10.85
N LEU A 345 -12.71 1.96 -11.17
CA LEU A 345 -12.84 2.62 -12.47
C LEU A 345 -12.20 1.75 -13.54
N GLU A 346 -11.03 1.19 -13.23
CA GLU A 346 -10.27 0.34 -14.14
C GLU A 346 -9.71 -0.87 -13.41
N ARG A 347 -9.64 -2.00 -14.13
CA ARG A 347 -8.90 -3.20 -13.72
C ARG A 347 -8.10 -3.69 -14.92
N VAL A 348 -6.78 -3.65 -14.79
CA VAL A 348 -5.84 -4.10 -15.83
C VAL A 348 -4.93 -5.15 -15.25
N GLN A 349 -4.86 -6.31 -15.90
CA GLN A 349 -3.94 -7.39 -15.52
C GLN A 349 -2.74 -7.42 -16.44
N PHE A 350 -1.56 -7.59 -15.86
CA PHE A 350 -0.31 -7.80 -16.58
C PHE A 350 0.19 -9.21 -16.35
N GLY A 351 0.70 -9.83 -17.41
CA GLY A 351 1.21 -11.20 -17.34
C GLY A 351 2.25 -11.51 -18.40
N ILE A 352 3.04 -12.55 -18.13
CA ILE A 352 4.06 -13.06 -19.05
C ILE A 352 3.50 -14.32 -19.71
N ASP A 353 3.49 -14.32 -21.04
CA ASP A 353 3.22 -15.51 -21.85
C ASP A 353 4.53 -16.08 -22.39
N VAL A 354 5.04 -17.08 -21.67
CA VAL A 354 6.28 -17.79 -21.99
C VAL A 354 6.17 -18.57 -23.30
N THR A 355 4.97 -18.99 -23.71
CA THR A 355 4.79 -19.83 -24.91
C THR A 355 4.98 -19.00 -26.17
N ASN A 356 4.44 -17.78 -26.18
CA ASN A 356 4.53 -16.87 -27.31
C ASN A 356 5.67 -15.83 -27.17
N ASN A 357 6.40 -15.85 -26.05
CA ASN A 357 7.42 -14.86 -25.70
C ASN A 357 6.87 -13.41 -25.75
N LEU A 358 5.67 -13.22 -25.20
CA LEU A 358 4.96 -11.95 -25.16
C LEU A 358 4.64 -11.55 -23.71
N TYR A 359 4.59 -10.24 -23.48
CA TYR A 359 3.97 -9.68 -22.29
C TYR A 359 2.57 -9.22 -22.65
N TRP A 360 1.62 -9.38 -21.74
CA TRP A 360 0.22 -8.98 -21.96
C TRP A 360 -0.17 -7.94 -20.94
N ALA A 361 -0.88 -6.91 -21.41
CA ALA A 361 -1.80 -6.13 -20.61
C ALA A 361 -3.24 -6.43 -21.04
N VAL A 362 -4.10 -6.73 -20.07
CA VAL A 362 -5.49 -7.14 -20.31
C VAL A 362 -6.43 -6.20 -19.57
N GLU A 363 -7.24 -5.47 -20.32
CA GLU A 363 -8.28 -4.60 -19.75
C GLU A 363 -9.51 -5.45 -19.39
N LEU A 364 -9.86 -5.49 -18.10
CA LEU A 364 -11.03 -6.23 -17.60
C LEU A 364 -12.19 -5.30 -17.22
N MET A 365 -11.87 -4.10 -16.77
CA MET A 365 -12.85 -3.08 -16.41
C MET A 365 -12.34 -1.72 -16.88
N ILE A 366 -13.21 -0.92 -17.50
CA ILE A 366 -12.94 0.42 -18.00
C ILE A 366 -14.17 1.29 -17.67
N ASP A 367 -13.96 2.52 -17.20
CA ASP A 367 -15.01 3.46 -16.77
C ASP A 367 -16.03 2.83 -15.80
N GLY A 368 -15.60 1.94 -14.91
CA GLY A 368 -16.46 1.27 -13.94
C GLY A 368 -17.33 0.14 -14.51
N ARG A 369 -17.11 -0.28 -15.76
CA ARG A 369 -17.86 -1.37 -16.42
C ARG A 369 -16.94 -2.51 -16.83
N ASP A 370 -17.40 -3.75 -16.64
CA ASP A 370 -16.71 -4.92 -17.20
C ASP A 370 -16.68 -4.81 -18.73
N VAL A 371 -15.52 -5.08 -19.33
CA VAL A 371 -15.35 -4.95 -20.78
C VAL A 371 -16.31 -5.82 -21.60
N ASN A 372 -16.77 -6.95 -21.06
CA ASN A 372 -17.75 -7.82 -21.71
C ASN A 372 -19.18 -7.28 -21.60
N SER A 373 -19.45 -6.43 -20.61
CA SER A 373 -20.76 -5.80 -20.40
C SER A 373 -20.94 -4.49 -21.17
N ARG A 374 -19.82 -3.87 -21.59
CA ARG A 374 -19.86 -2.69 -22.46
C ARG A 374 -20.52 -3.13 -23.77
N VAL A 375 -21.54 -2.39 -24.20
CA VAL A 375 -22.04 -2.50 -25.57
C VAL A 375 -20.79 -2.35 -26.43
N LYS A 376 -20.43 -3.39 -27.20
CA LYS A 376 -19.43 -3.23 -28.24
C LYS A 376 -19.95 -2.05 -29.02
N GLU A 377 -19.27 -0.90 -28.95
CA GLU A 377 -19.43 0.05 -30.03
C GLU A 377 -19.21 -0.81 -31.25
N GLU A 378 -20.28 -1.02 -32.01
CA GLU A 378 -20.17 -1.45 -33.38
C GLU A 378 -19.29 -0.36 -33.96
N GLN A 379 -17.96 -0.56 -33.90
CA GLN A 379 -17.14 -0.13 -34.99
C GLN A 379 -17.94 -0.60 -36.18
N THR A 380 -18.48 0.36 -36.92
CA THR A 380 -19.17 0.17 -38.19
C THR A 380 -18.16 -0.52 -39.09
N ASP A 381 -17.97 -1.80 -38.85
CA ASP A 381 -16.96 -2.61 -39.49
C ASP A 381 -17.66 -3.13 -40.73
N THR A 382 -17.57 -2.30 -41.77
CA THR A 382 -18.15 -2.55 -43.08
C THR A 382 -17.37 -3.61 -43.85
N GLY A 383 -16.35 -4.23 -43.24
CA GLY A 383 -15.53 -5.28 -43.82
C GLY A 383 -16.24 -6.64 -43.83
N GLU A 384 -16.21 -7.32 -44.97
CA GLU A 384 -16.60 -8.72 -45.08
C GLU A 384 -15.84 -9.56 -44.04
N LEU A 385 -16.59 -10.32 -43.23
CA LEU A 385 -16.01 -11.29 -42.30
C LEU A 385 -15.16 -12.30 -43.08
N PHE A 386 -14.07 -12.74 -42.46
CA PHE A 386 -13.26 -13.82 -43.00
C PHE A 386 -14.11 -15.09 -43.04
N ASP A 387 -14.37 -15.58 -44.25
CA ASP A 387 -15.02 -16.86 -44.45
C ASP A 387 -13.94 -17.96 -44.55
N PRO A 388 -13.82 -18.86 -43.55
CA PRO A 388 -12.90 -19.99 -43.63
C PRO A 388 -13.37 -21.06 -44.63
N PHE A 389 -14.61 -21.00 -45.14
CA PHE A 389 -15.13 -21.99 -46.07
C PHE A 389 -14.65 -21.75 -47.51
N PRO A 390 -14.52 -22.82 -48.31
CA PRO A 390 -14.16 -22.68 -49.71
C PRO A 390 -15.25 -21.91 -50.49
N PRO A 391 -14.88 -21.20 -51.58
CA PRO A 391 -15.85 -20.49 -52.41
C PRO A 391 -16.95 -21.40 -52.96
N ASP A 392 -18.17 -20.88 -53.06
CA ASP A 392 -19.30 -21.59 -53.66
C ASP A 392 -18.96 -22.08 -55.08
N GLY A 393 -19.04 -23.40 -55.30
CA GLY A 393 -18.86 -24.02 -56.62
C GLY A 393 -17.73 -25.06 -56.74
N GLU A 394 -16.88 -25.21 -55.73
CA GLU A 394 -15.86 -26.26 -55.70
C GLU A 394 -16.40 -27.56 -55.08
N THR A 395 -16.63 -28.59 -55.92
CA THR A 395 -17.04 -29.92 -55.45
C THR A 395 -15.86 -30.68 -54.87
N PHE A 396 -15.72 -30.66 -53.55
CA PHE A 396 -14.76 -31.52 -52.84
C PHE A 396 -15.33 -32.93 -52.64
N LYS A 397 -14.46 -33.95 -52.68
CA LYS A 397 -14.83 -35.33 -52.32
C LYS A 397 -15.34 -35.36 -50.87
N PRO A 398 -16.30 -36.23 -50.52
CA PRO A 398 -16.76 -36.38 -49.14
C PRO A 398 -15.60 -36.86 -48.26
N GLY A 399 -14.98 -35.92 -47.56
CA GLY A 399 -13.81 -36.09 -46.71
C GLY A 399 -13.72 -34.95 -45.70
N GLN A 400 -12.81 -35.04 -44.74
CA GLN A 400 -12.60 -33.98 -43.77
C GLN A 400 -12.02 -32.74 -44.48
N ILE A 401 -12.82 -31.68 -44.61
CA ILE A 401 -12.37 -30.40 -45.14
C ILE A 401 -11.76 -29.60 -43.98
N PHE A 402 -10.54 -29.12 -44.16
CA PHE A 402 -9.86 -28.25 -43.22
C PHE A 402 -9.78 -26.83 -43.76
N ALA A 403 -10.05 -25.85 -42.90
CA ALA A 403 -9.85 -24.44 -43.18
C ALA A 403 -8.62 -23.93 -42.41
N TYR A 404 -7.81 -23.14 -43.09
CA TYR A 404 -6.69 -22.45 -42.46
C TYR A 404 -7.19 -21.17 -41.79
N LEU A 405 -6.92 -21.04 -40.49
CA LEU A 405 -7.13 -19.84 -39.69
C LEU A 405 -5.77 -19.24 -39.33
N PRO A 406 -5.46 -18.01 -39.78
CA PRO A 406 -4.20 -17.35 -39.44
C PRO A 406 -3.98 -17.19 -37.94
N ALA A 407 -5.03 -16.88 -37.19
CA ALA A 407 -4.96 -16.76 -35.74
C ALA A 407 -6.30 -17.09 -35.06
N GLN A 408 -6.23 -17.66 -33.86
CA GLN A 408 -7.38 -17.97 -33.01
C GLN A 408 -7.12 -17.50 -31.59
N GLY A 409 -8.15 -16.90 -30.96
CA GLY A 409 -8.13 -16.52 -29.55
C GLY A 409 -7.61 -15.10 -29.27
N ILE A 410 -7.57 -14.21 -30.25
CA ILE A 410 -7.30 -12.77 -30.04
C ILE A 410 -8.59 -12.08 -29.50
N ALA A 411 -8.48 -11.04 -28.66
CA ALA A 411 -9.63 -10.18 -28.29
C ALA A 411 -9.23 -8.72 -28.19
N HIS A 412 -10.24 -7.84 -28.28
CA HIS A 412 -10.12 -6.38 -28.35
C HIS A 412 -9.37 -5.74 -27.18
N TYR A 413 -9.37 -6.39 -26.01
CA TYR A 413 -8.85 -5.83 -24.76
C TYR A 413 -7.52 -6.47 -24.32
N TRP A 414 -6.85 -7.20 -25.23
CA TRP A 414 -5.56 -7.83 -25.00
C TRP A 414 -4.48 -7.10 -25.78
N HIS A 415 -3.57 -6.45 -25.07
CA HIS A 415 -2.54 -5.58 -25.63
C HIS A 415 -1.16 -6.20 -25.41
N PRO A 416 -0.48 -6.64 -26.47
CA PRO A 416 0.85 -7.23 -26.34
C PRO A 416 1.91 -6.17 -26.08
N TYR A 417 2.97 -6.59 -25.40
CA TYR A 417 4.19 -5.85 -25.15
C TYR A 417 5.38 -6.66 -25.64
N THR A 418 6.23 -6.02 -26.44
CA THR A 418 7.44 -6.65 -27.01
C THR A 418 8.64 -5.74 -26.87
N TYR A 419 9.84 -6.32 -26.94
CA TYR A 419 11.03 -5.50 -27.12
C TYR A 419 10.97 -4.75 -28.46
N PRO A 420 11.36 -3.48 -28.52
CA PRO A 420 11.46 -2.77 -29.78
C PRO A 420 12.57 -3.38 -30.65
N GLU A 421 12.33 -3.46 -31.97
CA GLU A 421 13.34 -3.94 -32.92
C GLU A 421 14.53 -2.96 -33.02
N GLU A 422 14.22 -1.66 -33.02
CA GLU A 422 15.16 -0.54 -33.01
C GLU A 422 14.89 0.38 -31.81
N GLY A 423 15.95 0.84 -31.13
CA GLY A 423 15.86 1.71 -29.96
C GLY A 423 16.27 1.04 -28.65
N ASP A 424 15.75 1.56 -27.54
CA ASP A 424 16.12 1.12 -26.20
C ASP A 424 15.47 -0.22 -25.83
N LYS A 425 16.29 -1.26 -25.66
CA LYS A 425 15.85 -2.61 -25.29
C LYS A 425 15.70 -2.80 -23.78
N HIS A 426 15.92 -1.76 -22.97
CA HIS A 426 15.62 -1.81 -21.54
C HIS A 426 14.10 -1.76 -21.25
N TYR A 427 13.27 -1.40 -22.24
CA TYR A 427 11.82 -1.30 -22.09
C TYR A 427 11.07 -2.20 -23.08
N LEU A 428 9.91 -2.67 -22.65
CA LEU A 428 8.92 -3.32 -23.50
C LEU A 428 7.94 -2.26 -24.00
N LYS A 429 7.68 -2.25 -25.30
CA LYS A 429 6.78 -1.31 -25.95
C LYS A 429 5.43 -1.95 -26.22
N GLN A 430 4.36 -1.21 -25.92
CA GLN A 430 2.99 -1.61 -26.25
C GLN A 430 2.82 -1.73 -27.77
N MET A 431 2.22 -2.83 -28.19
CA MET A 431 1.93 -3.17 -29.58
C MET A 431 0.42 -3.38 -29.74
N ARG A 432 -0.03 -3.42 -31.00
CA ARG A 432 -1.44 -3.58 -31.37
C ARG A 432 -1.55 -4.69 -32.39
N LEU A 433 -2.40 -5.68 -32.12
CA LEU A 433 -2.59 -6.82 -33.01
C LEU A 433 -3.51 -6.46 -34.18
N PRO A 434 -3.30 -7.05 -35.36
CA PRO A 434 -4.32 -7.10 -36.40
C PRO A 434 -5.44 -8.06 -35.98
N ASP A 435 -6.69 -7.67 -36.24
CA ASP A 435 -7.86 -8.55 -36.20
C ASP A 435 -7.97 -9.30 -37.52
N PHE A 436 -7.86 -10.63 -37.44
CA PHE A 436 -7.97 -11.56 -38.58
C PHE A 436 -9.40 -12.10 -38.76
N SER A 437 -10.37 -11.60 -37.98
CA SER A 437 -11.79 -11.98 -38.15
C SER A 437 -12.42 -11.41 -39.43
N HIS A 438 -11.75 -10.44 -40.06
CA HIS A 438 -12.15 -9.82 -41.32
C HIS A 438 -11.26 -10.27 -42.47
N ARG A 439 -11.81 -10.26 -43.69
CA ARG A 439 -11.09 -10.64 -44.92
C ARG A 439 -9.84 -9.78 -45.16
N ILE A 440 -9.92 -8.50 -44.82
CA ILE A 440 -8.77 -7.58 -44.77
C ILE A 440 -8.48 -7.33 -43.30
N PRO A 441 -7.28 -7.67 -42.80
CA PRO A 441 -6.98 -7.48 -41.38
C PRO A 441 -7.06 -6.00 -40.97
N VAL A 442 -7.85 -5.72 -39.94
CA VAL A 442 -8.02 -4.37 -39.38
C VAL A 442 -7.33 -4.33 -38.02
N PRO A 443 -6.55 -3.30 -37.69
CA PRO A 443 -5.86 -3.31 -36.41
C PRO A 443 -6.84 -3.15 -35.22
N MET A 444 -6.64 -3.93 -34.15
CA MET A 444 -7.51 -4.02 -32.95
C MET A 444 -7.82 -2.65 -32.32
N PRO A 445 -8.84 -2.49 -31.47
CA PRO A 445 -9.08 -1.22 -30.79
C PRO A 445 -7.85 -0.71 -30.01
N LYS A 446 -7.68 0.61 -29.94
CA LYS A 446 -6.65 1.23 -29.08
C LYS A 446 -6.97 0.96 -27.62
N VAL A 447 -5.93 1.01 -26.77
CA VAL A 447 -6.10 0.99 -25.30
C VAL A 447 -7.03 2.09 -24.83
N GLN A 448 -7.83 1.80 -23.81
CA GLN A 448 -8.82 2.72 -23.25
C GLN A 448 -8.49 3.08 -21.80
N ALA A 449 -7.95 2.13 -21.03
CA ALA A 449 -7.56 2.30 -19.64
C ALA A 449 -6.44 3.35 -19.49
N GLU A 450 -6.59 4.24 -18.52
CA GLU A 450 -5.64 5.31 -18.25
C GLU A 450 -4.27 4.76 -17.80
N VAL A 451 -4.27 3.61 -17.12
CA VAL A 451 -3.04 2.89 -16.72
C VAL A 451 -2.16 2.49 -17.92
N LEU A 452 -2.74 2.37 -19.12
CA LEU A 452 -2.05 1.93 -20.34
C LEU A 452 -1.72 3.07 -21.30
N LYS A 453 -1.95 4.33 -20.92
CA LYS A 453 -1.66 5.51 -21.74
C LYS A 453 -0.42 6.24 -21.23
N THR A 454 0.32 6.84 -22.16
CA THR A 454 1.35 7.83 -21.86
C THR A 454 0.73 9.17 -21.48
N GLU A 455 1.55 10.06 -20.94
CA GLU A 455 1.14 11.41 -20.54
C GLU A 455 0.64 12.26 -21.72
N ASP A 456 1.25 12.09 -22.89
CA ASP A 456 0.82 12.71 -24.13
C ASP A 456 -0.34 11.98 -24.83
N GLY A 457 -0.61 10.72 -24.47
CA GLY A 457 -1.59 9.87 -25.12
C GLY A 457 -1.31 9.55 -26.60
N GLU A 458 -0.18 9.99 -27.14
CA GLU A 458 0.20 9.81 -28.54
C GLU A 458 1.17 8.65 -28.71
N HIS A 459 2.10 8.48 -27.77
CA HIS A 459 3.12 7.46 -27.84
C HIS A 459 2.68 6.13 -27.22
N PRO A 460 3.18 4.99 -27.71
CA PRO A 460 2.88 3.69 -27.11
C PRO A 460 3.48 3.60 -25.71
N HIS A 461 2.68 3.14 -24.75
CA HIS A 461 3.11 2.93 -23.38
C HIS A 461 4.29 1.95 -23.31
N GLN A 462 5.23 2.21 -22.40
CA GLN A 462 6.41 1.39 -22.20
C GLN A 462 6.49 0.92 -20.75
N ILE A 463 6.93 -0.32 -20.55
CA ILE A 463 7.12 -0.90 -19.21
C ILE A 463 8.51 -1.51 -19.08
N GLN A 464 9.08 -1.47 -17.87
CA GLN A 464 10.31 -2.19 -17.57
C GLN A 464 10.03 -3.71 -17.50
N PRO A 465 10.91 -4.58 -18.03
CA PRO A 465 10.75 -6.02 -17.96
C PRO A 465 10.55 -6.55 -16.53
N LEU A 466 11.22 -5.95 -15.54
CA LEU A 466 11.14 -6.34 -14.12
C LEU A 466 9.91 -5.78 -13.40
N ALA A 467 9.12 -4.90 -14.04
CA ALA A 467 7.91 -4.36 -13.44
C ALA A 467 6.85 -5.46 -13.21
N VAL A 468 6.81 -6.47 -14.08
CA VAL A 468 5.83 -7.56 -14.04
C VAL A 468 6.52 -8.88 -13.63
N PRO A 469 6.22 -9.44 -12.45
CA PRO A 469 6.73 -10.74 -12.03
C PRO A 469 6.06 -11.89 -12.82
N GLN A 470 6.62 -13.10 -12.73
CA GLN A 470 6.13 -14.27 -13.47
C GLN A 470 4.67 -14.63 -13.20
N ASN A 471 4.21 -14.45 -11.96
CA ASN A 471 2.81 -14.69 -11.57
C ASN A 471 1.86 -13.59 -12.04
N GLY A 472 2.37 -12.47 -12.59
CA GLY A 472 1.58 -11.33 -13.03
C GLY A 472 1.14 -10.40 -11.89
N ILE A 473 0.52 -9.29 -12.28
CA ILE A 473 -0.02 -8.27 -11.37
C ILE A 473 -1.36 -7.77 -11.87
N GLU A 474 -2.19 -7.25 -10.96
CA GLU A 474 -3.38 -6.47 -11.28
C GLU A 474 -3.20 -5.04 -10.78
N ILE A 475 -3.44 -4.08 -11.66
CA ILE A 475 -3.57 -2.66 -11.32
C ILE A 475 -5.04 -2.30 -11.28
N ARG A 476 -5.47 -1.72 -10.16
CA ARG A 476 -6.83 -1.19 -9.98
C ARG A 476 -6.79 0.31 -9.80
N ARG A 477 -7.58 1.04 -10.57
CA ARG A 477 -7.76 2.49 -10.41
C ARG A 477 -9.12 2.77 -9.76
N GLN A 478 -9.16 3.43 -8.61
CA GLN A 478 -10.39 3.59 -7.82
C GLN A 478 -10.46 4.95 -7.13
N TRP A 479 -11.65 5.55 -7.02
CA TRP A 479 -11.85 6.69 -6.13
C TRP A 479 -11.74 6.29 -4.67
N MET A 480 -11.07 7.13 -3.90
CA MET A 480 -10.90 7.10 -2.47
C MET A 480 -11.51 8.36 -1.86
N LEU A 481 -12.29 8.21 -0.79
CA LEU A 481 -12.87 9.32 -0.04
C LEU A 481 -12.48 9.19 1.44
N ALA A 482 -11.79 10.21 1.95
CA ALA A 482 -11.46 10.34 3.36
C ALA A 482 -11.85 11.74 3.87
N ARG A 483 -11.45 12.06 5.10
CA ARG A 483 -11.56 13.40 5.66
C ARG A 483 -10.18 13.91 6.06
N ASP A 484 -10.01 15.22 5.99
CA ASP A 484 -8.84 15.89 6.54
C ASP A 484 -8.94 16.04 8.07
N MET A 485 -7.94 16.67 8.69
CA MET A 485 -7.93 16.93 10.13
C MET A 485 -9.08 17.84 10.62
N PHE A 486 -9.69 18.62 9.73
CA PHE A 486 -10.82 19.52 10.02
C PHE A 486 -12.17 18.89 9.72
N GLY A 487 -12.18 17.65 9.21
CA GLY A 487 -13.40 16.92 8.84
C GLY A 487 -13.91 17.23 7.43
N GLU A 488 -13.19 17.99 6.61
CA GLU A 488 -13.56 18.27 5.23
C GLU A 488 -13.33 17.04 4.33
N PRO A 489 -14.23 16.76 3.37
CA PRO A 489 -14.11 15.60 2.50
C PRO A 489 -12.94 15.75 1.51
N LEU A 490 -12.09 14.73 1.47
CA LEU A 490 -10.98 14.62 0.54
C LEU A 490 -11.20 13.47 -0.43
N LEU A 491 -11.18 13.76 -1.72
CA LEU A 491 -11.39 12.79 -2.79
C LEU A 491 -10.15 12.74 -3.70
N TRP A 492 -9.67 11.54 -4.02
CA TRP A 492 -8.55 11.29 -4.94
C TRP A 492 -8.71 9.93 -5.63
N ILE A 493 -7.96 9.68 -6.70
CA ILE A 493 -7.94 8.39 -7.37
C ILE A 493 -6.64 7.68 -7.03
N LYS A 494 -6.78 6.47 -6.48
CA LYS A 494 -5.66 5.58 -6.18
C LYS A 494 -5.46 4.58 -7.30
N ARG A 495 -4.19 4.34 -7.67
CA ARG A 495 -3.75 3.15 -8.41
C ARG A 495 -3.18 2.13 -7.43
N GLN A 496 -3.81 0.97 -7.33
CA GLN A 496 -3.33 -0.10 -6.46
C GLN A 496 -2.75 -1.25 -7.28
N ARG A 497 -1.49 -1.58 -7.01
CA ARG A 497 -0.81 -2.76 -7.55
C ARG A 497 -0.92 -3.94 -6.60
N THR A 498 -1.45 -5.04 -7.10
CA THR A 498 -1.57 -6.30 -6.34
C THR A 498 -0.97 -7.47 -7.12
N PRO A 499 -0.30 -8.43 -6.46
CA PRO A 499 0.19 -9.63 -7.13
C PRO A 499 -0.99 -10.54 -7.53
N LEU A 500 -0.84 -11.23 -8.66
CA LEU A 500 -1.77 -12.28 -9.05
C LEU A 500 -1.29 -13.65 -8.57
N LEU A 501 -2.23 -14.60 -8.44
CA LEU A 501 -1.90 -16.01 -8.19
C LEU A 501 -1.34 -16.69 -9.44
N ALA A 502 -1.82 -16.27 -10.61
CA ALA A 502 -1.37 -16.74 -11.92
C ALA A 502 -1.52 -15.61 -12.94
N ALA A 503 -0.61 -15.58 -13.91
CA ALA A 503 -0.62 -14.55 -14.93
C ALA A 503 -1.90 -14.68 -15.79
N PRO A 504 -2.46 -13.57 -16.31
CA PRO A 504 -3.52 -13.64 -17.29
C PRO A 504 -3.04 -14.45 -18.49
N GLY A 505 -3.69 -15.58 -18.74
CA GLY A 505 -3.33 -16.49 -19.80
C GLY A 505 -4.49 -16.67 -20.77
N ARG A 506 -4.18 -16.67 -22.07
CA ARG A 506 -5.10 -17.12 -23.11
C ARG A 506 -4.37 -18.07 -24.04
N ARG A 507 -5.09 -19.08 -24.53
CA ARG A 507 -4.56 -19.99 -25.55
C ARG A 507 -4.64 -19.32 -26.90
N LEU A 508 -3.66 -18.46 -27.19
CA LEU A 508 -3.43 -17.97 -28.55
C LEU A 508 -2.84 -19.09 -29.39
N ARG A 509 -3.36 -19.24 -30.60
CA ARG A 509 -2.84 -20.18 -31.59
C ARG A 509 -2.76 -19.47 -32.92
N PHE A 510 -1.60 -19.54 -33.55
CA PHE A 510 -1.38 -19.07 -34.91
C PHE A 510 -1.34 -20.27 -35.86
N ASP A 511 -1.65 -20.03 -37.13
CA ASP A 511 -1.54 -21.02 -38.20
C ASP A 511 -2.35 -22.32 -37.93
N VAL A 512 -3.61 -22.18 -37.54
CA VAL A 512 -4.45 -23.30 -37.13
C VAL A 512 -5.20 -23.87 -38.33
N MET A 513 -5.10 -25.19 -38.54
CA MET A 513 -6.02 -25.91 -39.43
C MET A 513 -7.22 -26.40 -38.62
N ILE A 514 -8.38 -25.81 -38.84
CA ILE A 514 -9.64 -26.27 -38.22
C ILE A 514 -10.40 -27.18 -39.17
N GLN A 515 -10.88 -28.31 -38.65
CA GLN A 515 -11.81 -29.12 -39.42
C GLN A 515 -13.15 -28.40 -39.50
N THR A 516 -13.62 -28.15 -40.70
CA THR A 516 -14.96 -27.59 -40.93
C THR A 516 -16.01 -28.59 -40.43
N LYS A 517 -16.99 -28.10 -39.66
CA LYS A 517 -18.16 -28.92 -39.31
C LYS A 517 -18.97 -29.10 -40.59
N THR A 518 -19.27 -30.36 -40.92
CA THR A 518 -20.07 -30.75 -42.08
C THR A 518 -21.52 -30.35 -41.90
#